data_AF-A0A139RMR2-F1
#
_entry.id   AF-A0A139RMR2-F1
#
_cell.length_a   1.000
_cell.length_b   1.000
_cell.length_c   1.000
_cell.angle_alpha   90.00
_cell.angle_beta   90.00
_cell.angle_gamma   90.00
#
_symmetry.space_group_name_H-M   'P 1'
#
loop_
_entity.id
_entity.type
_entity.pdbx_description
1 polymer ?
#
loop_
_entity_poly.entity_id
_entity_poly.type
_entity_poly.pdbx_seq_one_letter_code
_entity_poly.pdbx_strand_id
1 'polypeptide(L)' 'MTFAFSGNGFLYKQIRNMVGTLLKIGNDRMPVEQIDLILEKKDRQLAGPTAAPNGLYLKEIRYEE' A
#
# COMPACT_ATOMS: atom_id res chain seq x y z
N MET A 1 9.61 9.79 7.37
CA MET A 1 8.38 8.97 7.54
C MET A 1 8.63 7.61 6.93
N THR A 2 8.22 6.53 7.60
CA THR A 2 8.45 5.14 7.16
C THR A 2 7.16 4.36 7.29
N PHE A 3 6.81 3.57 6.27
CA PHE A 3 5.74 2.57 6.33
C PHE A 3 6.35 1.18 6.46
N ALA A 4 5.88 0.37 7.42
CA ALA A 4 6.29 -1.00 7.60
C ALA A 4 5.13 -1.94 7.25
N PHE A 5 5.41 -2.94 6.42
CA PHE A 5 4.45 -3.99 6.05
C PHE A 5 5.04 -5.35 6.43
N SER A 6 4.21 -6.23 6.94
CA SER A 6 4.58 -7.61 7.30
C SER A 6 3.45 -8.53 6.88
N GLY A 7 3.79 -9.69 6.32
CA GLY A 7 2.83 -10.62 5.76
C GLY A 7 3.52 -11.87 5.22
N ASN A 8 2.73 -12.91 4.97
CA ASN A 8 3.19 -14.17 4.38
C ASN A 8 3.53 -14.05 2.88
N GLY A 9 2.98 -13.04 2.21
CA GLY A 9 3.24 -12.75 0.81
C GLY A 9 2.50 -11.49 0.38
N PHE A 10 2.96 -10.90 -0.72
CA PHE A 10 2.35 -9.72 -1.31
C PHE A 10 2.18 -9.92 -2.81
N LEU A 11 1.06 -9.47 -3.36
CA LEU A 11 0.81 -9.46 -4.79
C LEU A 11 1.74 -8.47 -5.49
N TYR A 12 1.90 -8.66 -6.80
CA TYR A 12 2.67 -7.74 -7.64
C TYR A 12 2.20 -6.29 -7.45
N LYS A 13 3.15 -5.40 -7.10
CA LYS A 13 2.93 -3.97 -6.80
C LYS A 13 2.04 -3.66 -5.58
N GLN A 14 1.54 -4.63 -4.82
CA GLN A 14 0.59 -4.39 -3.72
C GLN A 14 1.07 -3.34 -2.73
N ILE A 15 2.28 -3.48 -2.19
CA ILE A 15 2.86 -2.54 -1.22
C ILE A 15 2.94 -1.12 -1.80
N ARG A 16 3.45 -0.98 -3.03
CA ARG A 16 3.60 0.33 -3.68
C ARG A 16 2.25 0.97 -4.01
N ASN A 17 1.22 0.17 -4.31
CA ASN A 17 -0.14 0.65 -4.49
C ASN A 17 -0.72 1.17 -3.16
N MET A 18 -0.56 0.40 -2.07
CA MET A 18 -1.01 0.80 -0.74
C MET A 18 -0.34 2.10 -0.29
N VAL A 19 0.99 2.19 -0.41
CA VAL A 19 1.74 3.41 -0.07
C VAL A 19 1.26 4.62 -0.90
N GLY A 20 1.04 4.45 -2.21
CA GLY A 20 0.55 5.56 -3.04
C GLY A 20 -0.87 6.02 -2.68
N THR A 21 -1.74 5.12 -2.24
CA THR A 21 -3.06 5.46 -1.68
C THR A 21 -2.91 6.20 -0.35
N LEU A 22 -2.13 5.66 0.58
CA LEU A 22 -1.91 6.25 1.91
C LEU A 22 -1.29 7.66 1.82
N LEU A 23 -0.38 7.88 0.86
CA LEU A 23 0.19 9.20 0.61
C LEU A 23 -0.84 10.20 0.08
N LYS A 24 -1.83 9.78 -0.72
CA LYS A 24 -2.91 10.69 -1.12
C LYS A 24 -3.79 11.06 0.07
N ILE A 25 -4.11 10.08 0.92
CA ILE A 25 -4.92 10.29 2.12
C ILE A 25 -4.20 11.23 3.10
N GLY A 26 -2.94 10.95 3.42
CA GLY A 26 -2.15 11.77 4.34
C GLY A 26 -1.79 13.17 3.84
N ASN A 27 -2.10 13.49 2.57
CA ASN A 27 -1.95 14.84 2.00
C ASN A 27 -3.31 15.49 1.70
N ASP A 28 -4.40 14.97 2.27
CA ASP A 28 -5.78 15.45 2.08
C ASP A 28 -6.26 15.46 0.62
N ARG A 29 -5.65 14.62 -0.24
CA ARG A 29 -6.01 14.48 -1.66
C ARG A 29 -6.95 13.30 -1.94
N MET A 30 -7.36 12.60 -0.89
CA MET A 30 -8.24 11.44 -0.94
C MET A 30 -8.85 11.23 0.45
N PRO A 31 -10.17 10.98 0.57
CA PRO A 31 -10.80 10.70 1.86
C PRO A 31 -10.34 9.34 2.43
N VAL A 32 -10.37 9.20 3.75
CA VAL A 32 -9.98 7.94 4.44
C VAL A 32 -10.95 6.81 4.06
N GLU A 33 -12.23 7.14 3.89
CA GLU A 33 -13.33 6.27 3.49
C GLU A 33 -13.11 5.64 2.10
N GLN A 34 -12.19 6.19 1.30
CA GLN A 34 -11.80 5.59 0.02
C GLN A 34 -11.23 4.18 0.19
N ILE A 35 -10.60 3.87 1.34
CA ILE A 35 -10.04 2.54 1.62
C ILE A 35 -11.15 1.48 1.61
N ASP A 36 -12.28 1.75 2.26
CA ASP A 36 -13.41 0.82 2.33
C ASP A 36 -13.97 0.55 0.94
N LEU A 37 -14.12 1.62 0.14
CA LEU A 37 -14.60 1.51 -1.24
C LEU A 37 -13.67 0.69 -2.13
N ILE A 38 -12.35 0.86 -2.02
CA ILE A 38 -11.35 0.08 -2.77
C ILE A 38 -11.49 -1.41 -2.45
N LEU A 39 -11.65 -1.76 -1.17
CA LEU A 39 -11.76 -3.14 -0.70
C LEU A 39 -13.09 -3.78 -1.11
N GLU A 40 -14.20 -3.03 -1.02
CA GLU A 40 -15.53 -3.50 -1.41
C GLU A 40 -15.61 -3.75 -2.92
N LYS A 41 -15.19 -2.76 -3.74
CA LYS A 41 -15.28 -2.85 -5.20
C LYS A 41 -14.19 -3.70 -5.83
N LYS A 42 -13.10 -3.96 -5.11
CA LYS A 42 -11.91 -4.68 -5.62
C LYS A 42 -11.36 -4.08 -6.92
N ASP A 43 -11.50 -2.77 -7.08
CA ASP A 43 -11.12 -2.05 -8.29
C ASP A 43 -9.84 -1.23 -8.06
N ARG A 44 -8.81 -1.54 -8.83
CA ARG A 44 -7.51 -0.87 -8.78
C ARG A 44 -7.61 0.61 -9.17
N GLN A 45 -8.55 1.00 -10.01
CA GLN A 45 -8.69 2.40 -10.46
C GLN A 45 -9.09 3.33 -9.32
N LEU A 46 -9.72 2.80 -8.28
CA LEU A 46 -10.12 3.56 -7.09
C LEU A 46 -8.97 3.82 -6.11
N ALA A 47 -7.83 3.15 -6.29
CA ALA A 47 -6.64 3.31 -5.46
C ALA A 47 -5.68 4.39 -5.99
N GLY A 48 -4.78 4.86 -5.13
CA GLY A 48 -3.75 5.83 -5.49
C GLY A 48 -2.78 5.33 -6.58
N PRO A 49 -1.94 6.22 -7.15
CA PRO A 49 -0.92 5.84 -8.11
C PRO A 49 0.07 4.86 -7.48
N THR A 50 0.78 4.08 -8.28
CA THR A 50 1.84 3.21 -7.74
C THR A 50 2.99 4.08 -7.25
N ALA A 51 3.36 4.00 -5.97
CA ALA A 51 4.51 4.74 -5.43
C ALA A 51 5.81 4.39 -6.18
N ALA A 52 6.82 5.27 -6.17
CA ALA A 52 8.11 5.02 -6.82
C ALA A 52 8.83 3.78 -6.21
N PRO A 53 9.59 2.99 -7.00
CA PRO A 53 10.17 1.73 -6.52
C PRO A 53 11.34 1.92 -5.56
N ASN A 54 12.09 3.01 -5.72
CA ASN A 54 13.33 3.30 -4.98
C ASN A 54 13.10 3.54 -3.47
N GLY A 55 11.86 3.73 -3.02
CA GLY A 55 11.53 3.84 -1.60
C GLY A 55 11.16 2.53 -0.92
N LEU A 56 11.02 1.42 -1.68
CA LEU A 56 10.68 0.10 -1.14
C LEU A 56 11.94 -0.75 -0.98
N TYR A 57 12.13 -1.33 0.21
CA TYR A 57 13.19 -2.28 0.50
C TYR A 57 12.65 -3.44 1.35
N LEU A 58 13.26 -4.61 1.21
CA LEU A 58 12.99 -5.76 2.07
C LEU A 58 13.76 -5.57 3.38
N LYS A 59 13.05 -5.53 4.50
CA LYS A 59 13.66 -5.32 5.82
C LYS A 59 14.16 -6.62 6.45
N GLU A 60 13.31 -7.63 6.53
CA GLU A 60 13.61 -8.91 7.18
C GLU A 60 12.70 -10.03 6.62
N ILE A 61 13.17 -11.28 6.75
CA ILE A 61 12.38 -12.49 6.55
C ILE A 61 12.43 -13.27 7.87
N ARG A 62 11.26 -13.67 8.39
CA ARG A 62 11.15 -14.46 9.61
C ARG A 62 10.89 -15.92 9.25
N TYR A 63 11.68 -16.82 9.83
CA TYR A 63 11.51 -18.27 9.72
C TYR A 63 11.02 -18.79 11.07
N GLU A 64 10.18 -19.81 11.04
CA GLU A 64 9.92 -20.65 12.22
C GLU A 64 11.22 -21.41 12.57
N GLU A 65 11.43 -21.70 13.85
CA GLU A 65 12.63 -22.43 14.33
C GLU A 65 12.76 -23.85 13.75
#